data_AF-A0A429ZWS7-F1
#
_entry.id   AF-A0A429ZWS7-F1
#
_cell.length_a   1.000
_cell.length_b   1.000
_cell.length_c   1.000
_cell.angle_alpha   90.00
_cell.angle_beta   90.00
_cell.angle_gamma   90.00
#
_symmetry.space_group_name_H-M   'P 1'
#
loop_
_entity.id
_entity.type
_entity.pdbx_description
1 polymer ?
#
loop_
_entity_poly.entity_id
_entity_poly.type
_entity_poly.pdbx_seq_one_letter_code
_entity_poly.pdbx_strand_id
1 'polypeptide(L)'
;MAGENKETGVQAATAFENNLYCDFTASAAKAIAGKDIILAIFNSTGDKLLAIAGQQGLTINRSKDSIEITSKDTQGGWKSKIGGMKEWSIDNDGLYVSGDESHKELSKYFDGDDPVCIKVLNMKDKKGMFGGLAIVTDYSFEAPFDDAMTYSIKLDGMGALVDLEGKEEANKLPEGAK
;
A
#
# COMPACT_ATOMS: atom_id res chain seq x y z
N MET A 1 -51.25 -38.41 13.81
CA MET A 1 -50.63 -37.07 13.66
C MET A 1 -49.40 -37.10 14.57
N ALA A 2 -48.21 -37.47 14.10
CA ALA A 2 -47.25 -36.63 13.36
C ALA A 2 -47.17 -35.22 13.97
N GLY A 3 -46.10 -34.77 14.62
CA GLY A 3 -44.79 -35.34 14.92
C GLY A 3 -44.12 -34.44 15.96
N GLU A 4 -43.24 -34.99 16.80
CA GLU A 4 -42.41 -34.21 17.73
C GLU A 4 -41.00 -34.06 17.16
N ASN A 5 -40.49 -32.84 17.36
CA ASN A 5 -39.37 -32.24 16.67
C ASN A 5 -38.03 -32.95 16.92
N LYS A 6 -37.29 -33.13 15.82
CA LYS A 6 -35.83 -33.21 15.82
C LYS A 6 -35.25 -31.95 16.46
N GLU A 7 -34.56 -32.10 17.58
CA GLU A 7 -33.41 -31.25 17.92
C GLU A 7 -32.19 -32.13 18.11
N THR A 8 -31.65 -32.63 17.00
CA THR A 8 -30.24 -32.99 16.93
C THR A 8 -29.43 -31.69 16.88
N GLY A 9 -29.10 -31.15 18.05
CA GLY A 9 -28.09 -30.11 18.19
C GLY A 9 -26.73 -30.69 17.81
N VAL A 10 -26.35 -30.53 16.55
CA VAL A 10 -24.95 -30.64 16.15
C VAL A 10 -24.25 -29.44 16.77
N GLN A 11 -23.62 -29.63 17.93
CA GLN A 11 -22.75 -28.63 18.52
C GLN A 11 -21.58 -28.42 17.56
N ALA A 12 -21.66 -27.34 16.79
CA ALA A 12 -20.56 -26.89 15.95
C ALA A 12 -19.34 -26.77 16.85
N ALA A 13 -18.28 -27.52 16.54
CA ALA A 13 -17.00 -27.37 17.21
C ALA A 13 -16.59 -25.90 17.08
N THR A 14 -16.59 -25.16 18.20
CA THR A 14 -16.19 -23.76 18.19
C THR A 14 -14.68 -23.73 18.00
N ALA A 15 -14.22 -22.99 16.99
CA ALA A 15 -12.79 -22.91 16.67
C ALA A 15 -11.98 -22.51 17.92
N PHE A 16 -10.87 -23.21 18.15
CA PHE A 16 -9.91 -22.95 19.25
C PHE A 16 -10.53 -22.78 20.65
N GLU A 17 -11.53 -23.60 21.00
CA GLU A 17 -12.22 -23.51 22.30
C GLU A 17 -12.75 -22.09 22.58
N ASN A 18 -13.49 -21.49 21.63
CA ASN A 18 -13.93 -20.08 21.69
C ASN A 18 -12.77 -19.08 21.77
N ASN A 19 -11.67 -19.34 21.06
CA ASN A 19 -10.45 -18.55 21.13
C ASN A 19 -9.83 -18.47 22.54
N LEU A 20 -10.08 -19.46 23.42
CA LEU A 20 -9.59 -19.47 24.80
C LEU A 20 -8.07 -19.26 24.89
N TYR A 21 -7.32 -19.79 23.92
CA TYR A 21 -5.86 -19.68 23.84
C TYR A 21 -5.34 -19.20 22.47
N CYS A 22 -6.19 -19.15 21.43
CA CYS A 22 -5.84 -18.61 20.12
C CYS A 22 -6.80 -17.46 19.75
N ASP A 23 -6.60 -16.31 20.39
CA ASP A 23 -7.35 -15.09 20.09
C ASP A 23 -6.77 -14.33 18.89
N PHE A 24 -7.24 -14.69 17.69
CA PHE A 24 -6.93 -13.97 16.46
C PHE A 24 -7.63 -12.60 16.36
N THR A 25 -8.45 -12.21 17.35
CA THR A 25 -9.04 -10.87 17.41
C THR A 25 -8.13 -9.86 18.10
N ALA A 26 -7.13 -10.34 18.86
CA ALA A 26 -6.11 -9.52 19.49
C ALA A 26 -5.37 -8.65 18.47
N SER A 27 -5.07 -7.41 18.85
CA SER A 27 -4.40 -6.42 17.98
C SER A 27 -3.08 -6.94 17.39
N ALA A 28 -2.33 -7.75 18.14
CA ALA A 28 -1.09 -8.39 17.67
C ALA A 28 -1.33 -9.42 16.55
N ALA A 29 -2.46 -10.14 16.56
CA ALA A 29 -2.80 -11.12 15.52
C ALA A 29 -3.27 -10.45 14.21
N LYS A 30 -3.77 -9.21 14.29
CA LYS A 30 -4.17 -8.37 13.15
C LYS A 30 -3.05 -7.45 12.63
N ALA A 31 -1.89 -7.43 13.30
CA ALA A 31 -0.77 -6.62 12.88
C ALA A 31 -0.26 -7.09 11.51
N ILE A 32 -0.06 -6.14 10.59
CA ILE A 32 0.48 -6.42 9.26
C ILE A 32 2.00 -6.28 9.33
N ALA A 33 2.73 -7.32 8.91
CA ALA A 33 4.18 -7.27 8.87
C ALA A 33 4.65 -6.49 7.64
N GLY A 34 5.58 -5.54 7.82
CA GLY A 34 6.09 -4.72 6.71
C GLY A 34 6.70 -5.53 5.57
N LYS A 35 7.32 -6.69 5.87
CA LYS A 35 7.85 -7.63 4.86
C LYS A 35 6.80 -8.16 3.89
N ASP A 36 5.52 -8.12 4.29
CA ASP A 36 4.41 -8.60 3.47
C ASP A 36 3.85 -7.47 2.59
N ILE A 37 4.31 -6.21 2.75
CA ILE A 37 3.86 -5.07 1.97
C ILE A 37 4.81 -4.82 0.80
N ILE A 38 4.28 -4.84 -0.42
CA ILE A 38 5.05 -4.57 -1.63
C ILE A 38 4.44 -3.43 -2.43
N LEU A 39 5.30 -2.59 -3.00
CA LEU A 39 4.93 -1.68 -4.07
C LEU A 39 4.94 -2.45 -5.40
N ALA A 40 3.90 -2.23 -6.20
CA ALA A 40 3.83 -2.71 -7.56
C ALA A 40 3.41 -1.57 -8.49
N ILE A 41 3.88 -1.64 -9.73
CA ILE A 41 3.57 -0.68 -10.79
C ILE A 41 2.95 -1.39 -11.98
N PHE A 42 2.05 -0.70 -12.68
CA PHE A 42 1.62 -1.17 -13.98
C PHE A 42 2.68 -0.88 -15.03
N ASN A 43 2.74 -1.71 -16.07
CA ASN A 43 3.50 -1.37 -17.26
C ASN A 43 2.79 -0.28 -18.08
N SER A 44 3.51 0.31 -19.01
CA SER A 44 3.03 1.36 -19.94
C SER A 44 1.79 0.96 -20.73
N THR A 45 1.53 -0.34 -20.94
CA THR A 45 0.29 -0.80 -21.59
C THR A 45 -0.88 -0.99 -20.62
N GLY A 46 -0.64 -1.03 -19.30
CA GLY A 46 -1.65 -1.28 -18.26
C GLY A 46 -2.02 -2.75 -18.05
N ASP A 47 -1.48 -3.65 -18.87
CA ASP A 47 -1.89 -5.07 -18.90
C ASP A 47 -1.15 -5.91 -17.86
N LYS A 48 -0.01 -5.45 -17.35
CA LYS A 48 0.77 -6.16 -16.34
C LYS A 48 0.94 -5.34 -15.08
N LEU A 49 0.91 -6.02 -13.94
CA LEU A 49 1.27 -5.46 -12.65
C LEU A 49 2.59 -6.11 -12.23
N LEU A 50 3.60 -5.30 -11.93
CA LEU A 50 4.96 -5.71 -11.67
C LEU A 50 5.34 -5.30 -10.24
N ALA A 51 5.68 -6.26 -9.39
CA ALA A 51 6.21 -5.96 -8.06
C ALA A 51 7.61 -5.35 -8.19
N ILE A 52 7.94 -4.34 -7.39
CA ILE A 52 9.29 -3.79 -7.39
C ILE A 52 10.26 -4.81 -6.81
N ALA A 53 11.20 -5.26 -7.64
CA ALA A 53 12.21 -6.22 -7.23
C ALA A 53 13.19 -5.62 -6.22
N GLY A 54 13.61 -6.44 -5.24
CA GLY A 54 14.64 -6.06 -4.28
C GLY A 54 14.23 -5.05 -3.20
N GLN A 55 12.93 -4.69 -3.11
CA GLN A 55 12.42 -3.76 -2.10
C GLN A 55 12.84 -4.13 -0.67
N GLN A 56 13.35 -3.14 0.06
CA GLN A 56 13.66 -3.21 1.49
C GLN A 56 12.80 -2.22 2.30
N GLY A 57 12.59 -1.02 1.77
CA GLY A 57 11.81 0.04 2.38
C GLY A 57 10.60 0.45 1.55
N LEU A 58 9.52 0.83 2.23
CA LEU A 58 8.35 1.45 1.62
C LEU A 58 7.68 2.40 2.61
N THR A 59 7.72 3.69 2.31
CA THR A 59 7.07 4.74 3.08
C THR A 59 5.99 5.40 2.26
N ILE A 60 4.78 5.52 2.81
CA ILE A 60 3.65 6.21 2.18
C ILE A 60 3.38 7.48 2.97
N ASN A 61 3.70 8.63 2.37
CA ASN A 61 3.46 9.93 2.97
C ASN A 61 2.13 10.49 2.51
N ARG A 62 1.37 11.10 3.44
CA ARG A 62 0.09 11.75 3.15
C ARG A 62 0.02 13.05 3.93
N SER A 63 -0.09 14.16 3.22
CA SER A 63 -0.18 15.50 3.80
C SER A 63 -1.41 16.24 3.30
N LYS A 64 -1.77 17.28 4.03
CA LYS A 64 -2.82 18.21 3.64
C LYS A 64 -2.42 19.60 4.08
N ASP A 65 -2.58 20.57 3.20
CA ASP A 65 -2.41 21.97 3.53
C ASP A 65 -3.42 22.43 4.56
N SER A 66 -3.11 23.54 5.23
CA SER A 66 -4.04 24.21 6.14
C SER A 66 -4.19 25.68 5.77
N ILE A 67 -5.43 26.14 5.69
CA ILE A 67 -5.76 27.55 5.49
C ILE A 67 -6.15 28.11 6.85
N GLU A 68 -5.40 29.12 7.33
CA GLU A 68 -5.71 29.80 8.59
C GLU A 68 -6.87 30.80 8.38
N ILE A 69 -7.90 30.71 9.22
CA ILE A 69 -9.12 31.53 9.16
C ILE A 69 -9.34 32.35 10.44
N THR A 70 -8.28 32.53 11.24
CA THR A 70 -8.32 33.30 12.48
C THR A 70 -8.76 34.75 12.22
N SER A 71 -9.71 35.25 13.01
CA SER A 71 -10.18 36.65 12.99
C SER A 71 -9.96 37.33 14.35
N LYS A 72 -10.11 38.67 14.41
CA LYS A 72 -10.03 39.43 15.67
C LYS A 72 -11.07 39.02 16.71
N ASP A 73 -12.19 38.45 16.26
CA ASP A 73 -13.27 37.96 17.11
C ASP A 73 -13.03 36.52 17.61
N THR A 74 -11.91 35.90 17.22
CA THR A 74 -11.58 34.53 17.62
C THR A 74 -11.28 34.48 19.11
N GLN A 75 -12.20 33.87 19.86
CA GLN A 75 -12.13 33.79 21.32
C GLN A 75 -11.00 32.85 21.76
N GLY A 76 -10.31 33.23 22.84
CA GLY A 76 -9.30 32.39 23.48
C GLY A 76 -7.91 32.39 22.82
N GLY A 77 -7.68 33.21 21.78
CA GLY A 77 -6.34 33.40 21.18
C GLY A 77 -5.82 32.20 20.38
N TRP A 78 -6.68 31.22 20.08
CA TRP A 78 -6.31 30.03 19.30
C TRP A 78 -6.43 30.28 17.81
N LYS A 79 -5.48 29.77 17.04
CA LYS A 79 -5.57 29.77 15.58
C LYS A 79 -6.66 28.82 15.12
N SER A 80 -7.52 29.29 14.22
CA SER A 80 -8.52 28.45 13.55
C SER A 80 -8.02 28.09 12.16
N LYS A 81 -8.11 26.81 11.78
CA LYS A 81 -7.64 26.30 10.48
C LYS A 81 -8.68 25.41 9.83
N ILE A 82 -8.79 25.50 8.51
CA ILE A 82 -9.52 24.54 7.67
C ILE A 82 -8.54 23.78 6.76
N GLY A 83 -8.93 22.57 6.34
CA GLY A 83 -8.11 21.74 5.47
C GLY A 83 -8.08 22.25 4.04
N GLY A 84 -6.88 22.37 3.46
CA GLY A 84 -6.62 22.71 2.07
C GLY A 84 -6.46 21.46 1.19
N MET A 85 -5.59 21.59 0.18
CA MET A 85 -5.32 20.53 -0.79
C MET A 85 -4.64 19.33 -0.13
N LYS A 86 -4.89 18.14 -0.68
CA LYS A 86 -4.29 16.88 -0.22
C LYS A 86 -3.23 16.46 -1.22
N GLU A 87 -2.15 15.93 -0.71
CA GLU A 87 -1.08 15.33 -1.50
C GLU A 87 -0.62 14.03 -0.84
N TRP A 88 0.09 13.22 -1.60
CA TRP A 88 0.73 12.02 -1.12
C TRP A 88 1.97 11.73 -1.93
N SER A 89 2.92 11.02 -1.33
CA SER A 89 4.10 10.51 -2.02
C SER A 89 4.45 9.12 -1.51
N ILE A 90 5.23 8.39 -2.29
CA ILE A 90 5.83 7.13 -1.89
C ILE A 90 7.35 7.24 -2.03
N ASP A 91 8.05 6.91 -0.96
CA ASP A 91 9.50 6.67 -0.98
C ASP A 91 9.72 5.16 -0.89
N ASN A 92 10.46 4.61 -1.85
CA ASN A 92 10.74 3.18 -1.93
C ASN A 92 12.22 2.97 -2.21
N ASP A 93 12.81 2.01 -1.52
CA ASP A 93 14.24 1.75 -1.58
C ASP A 93 14.52 0.25 -1.44
N GLY A 94 15.69 -0.17 -1.93
CA GLY A 94 16.13 -1.54 -1.80
C GLY A 94 17.32 -1.90 -2.66
N LEU A 95 17.52 -3.20 -2.86
CA LEU A 95 18.57 -3.74 -3.71
C LEU A 95 18.18 -3.61 -5.18
N TYR A 96 19.08 -3.10 -6.00
CA TYR A 96 18.86 -3.03 -7.44
C TYR A 96 18.99 -4.42 -8.07
N VAL A 97 17.89 -4.94 -8.62
CA VAL A 97 17.89 -6.23 -9.32
C VAL A 97 18.08 -6.01 -10.81
N SER A 98 19.31 -6.25 -11.27
CA SER A 98 19.67 -6.06 -12.67
C SER A 98 18.80 -6.92 -13.61
N GLY A 99 18.20 -6.28 -14.61
CA GLY A 99 17.44 -6.95 -15.66
C GLY A 99 15.97 -7.21 -15.34
N ASP A 100 15.51 -6.91 -14.12
CA ASP A 100 14.09 -7.05 -13.76
C ASP A 100 13.18 -6.13 -14.59
N GLU A 101 11.97 -6.61 -14.88
CA GLU A 101 10.98 -5.86 -15.66
C GLU A 101 10.51 -4.60 -14.92
N SER A 102 10.40 -4.66 -13.58
CA SER A 102 9.95 -3.51 -12.77
C SER A 102 10.92 -2.33 -12.90
N HIS A 103 12.22 -2.57 -12.78
CA HIS A 103 13.23 -1.51 -12.88
C HIS A 103 13.34 -0.93 -14.29
N LYS A 104 13.17 -1.76 -15.32
CA LYS A 104 13.12 -1.29 -16.72
C LYS A 104 11.94 -0.36 -16.95
N GLU A 105 10.79 -0.70 -16.39
CA GLU A 105 9.59 0.10 -16.54
C GLU A 105 9.66 1.40 -15.73
N LEU A 106 10.22 1.36 -14.51
CA LEU A 106 10.51 2.56 -13.72
C LEU A 106 11.43 3.53 -14.46
N SER A 107 12.48 3.04 -15.11
CA SER A 107 13.36 3.88 -15.93
C SER A 107 12.59 4.57 -17.06
N LYS A 108 11.67 3.86 -17.74
CA LYS A 108 10.84 4.47 -18.79
C LYS A 108 9.92 5.56 -18.26
N TYR A 109 9.27 5.33 -17.11
CA TYR A 109 8.40 6.35 -16.50
C TYR A 109 9.19 7.57 -16.05
N PHE A 110 10.40 7.36 -15.52
CA PHE A 110 11.29 8.45 -15.17
C PHE A 110 11.74 9.26 -16.39
N ASP A 111 12.15 8.59 -17.48
CA ASP A 111 12.62 9.27 -18.70
C ASP A 111 11.49 9.90 -19.52
N GLY A 112 10.28 9.34 -19.46
CA GLY A 112 9.14 9.73 -20.29
C GLY A 112 8.22 10.78 -19.66
N ASP A 113 8.40 11.13 -18.39
CA ASP A 113 7.51 11.98 -17.59
C ASP A 113 6.03 11.51 -17.53
N ASP A 114 5.75 10.30 -18.02
CA ASP A 114 4.41 9.73 -18.05
C ASP A 114 3.97 9.30 -16.64
N PRO A 115 2.68 9.47 -16.29
CA PRO A 115 2.18 9.02 -15.00
C PRO A 115 2.15 7.50 -14.92
N VAL A 116 2.70 6.96 -13.84
CA VAL A 116 2.68 5.54 -13.50
C VAL A 116 1.49 5.22 -12.61
N CYS A 117 0.76 4.15 -12.93
CA CYS A 117 -0.27 3.60 -12.05
C CYS A 117 0.39 2.66 -11.04
N ILE A 118 0.22 2.95 -9.75
CA ILE A 118 0.82 2.19 -8.65
C ILE A 118 -0.24 1.44 -7.85
N LYS A 119 0.20 0.36 -7.21
CA LYS A 119 -0.59 -0.42 -6.29
C LYS A 119 0.28 -0.93 -5.15
N VAL A 120 -0.13 -0.66 -3.92
CA VAL A 120 0.46 -1.23 -2.70
C VAL A 120 -0.36 -2.45 -2.32
N LEU A 121 0.30 -3.60 -2.12
CA LEU A 121 -0.36 -4.85 -1.78
C LEU A 121 0.21 -5.46 -0.52
N ASN A 122 -0.66 -6.11 0.24
CA ASN A 122 -0.27 -7.12 1.22
C ASN A 122 -0.21 -8.48 0.49
N MET A 123 1.00 -9.01 0.34
CA MET A 123 1.33 -10.24 -0.37
C MET A 123 0.89 -11.49 0.38
N LYS A 124 0.83 -11.44 1.71
CA LYS A 124 0.35 -12.54 2.55
C LYS A 124 -1.14 -12.76 2.34
N ASP A 125 -1.92 -11.68 2.39
CA ASP A 125 -3.37 -11.75 2.24
C ASP A 125 -3.81 -11.64 0.77
N LYS A 126 -2.88 -11.37 -0.14
CA LYS A 126 -3.11 -11.14 -1.58
C LYS A 126 -4.18 -10.06 -1.83
N LYS A 127 -4.11 -8.98 -1.05
CA LYS A 127 -5.06 -7.87 -1.12
C LYS A 127 -4.36 -6.55 -1.41
N GLY A 128 -4.97 -5.74 -2.26
CA GLY A 128 -4.55 -4.35 -2.45
C GLY A 128 -4.89 -3.53 -1.20
N MET A 129 -3.97 -2.68 -0.79
CA MET A 129 -4.16 -1.71 0.30
C MET A 129 -4.43 -0.32 -0.30
N PHE A 130 -3.57 0.14 -1.20
CA PHE A 130 -3.69 1.45 -1.82
C PHE A 130 -3.41 1.40 -3.32
N GLY A 131 -3.97 2.33 -4.08
CA GLY A 131 -3.66 2.52 -5.49
C GLY A 131 -3.81 3.98 -5.91
N GLY A 132 -3.07 4.40 -6.93
CA GLY A 132 -3.10 5.78 -7.40
C GLY A 132 -2.25 5.98 -8.65
N LEU A 133 -2.34 7.16 -9.26
CA LEU A 133 -1.41 7.60 -10.28
C LEU A 133 -0.31 8.42 -9.61
N ALA A 134 0.93 8.27 -10.05
CA ALA A 134 2.07 9.03 -9.57
C ALA A 134 3.02 9.39 -10.70
N ILE A 135 3.92 10.33 -10.46
CA ILE A 135 5.05 10.64 -11.33
C ILE A 135 6.32 10.24 -10.60
N VAL A 136 7.28 9.64 -11.30
CA VAL A 136 8.60 9.34 -10.74
C VAL A 136 9.40 10.64 -10.70
N THR A 137 9.65 11.18 -9.51
CA THR A 137 10.34 12.49 -9.34
C THR A 137 11.80 12.35 -8.93
N ASP A 138 12.17 11.21 -8.36
CA ASP A 138 13.56 10.83 -8.13
C ASP A 138 13.74 9.35 -8.44
N TYR A 139 14.84 8.99 -9.11
CA TYR A 139 15.27 7.61 -9.25
C TYR A 139 16.80 7.56 -9.21
N SER A 140 17.32 7.27 -8.03
CA SER A 140 18.75 7.29 -7.73
C SER A 140 19.29 5.88 -7.48
N PHE A 141 20.58 5.71 -7.74
CA PHE A 141 21.29 4.45 -7.55
C PHE A 141 22.60 4.67 -6.80
N GLU A 142 22.90 3.79 -5.86
CA GLU A 142 24.18 3.78 -5.16
C GLU A 142 24.89 2.45 -5.44
N ALA A 143 26.16 2.53 -5.82
CA ALA A 143 26.98 1.37 -6.16
C ALA A 143 28.34 1.47 -5.45
N PRO A 144 28.39 1.27 -4.12
CA PRO A 144 29.63 1.27 -3.35
C PRO A 144 30.55 0.11 -3.78
N PHE A 145 31.85 0.25 -3.52
CA PHE A 145 32.86 -0.71 -3.98
C PHE A 145 32.75 -2.09 -3.31
N ASP A 146 32.25 -2.13 -2.07
CA ASP A 146 32.23 -3.28 -1.18
C ASP A 146 30.82 -3.74 -0.76
N ASP A 147 29.76 -3.23 -1.41
CA ASP A 147 28.37 -3.62 -1.14
C ASP A 147 27.58 -3.85 -2.45
N ALA A 148 26.38 -4.40 -2.33
CA ALA A 148 25.44 -4.54 -3.43
C ALA A 148 24.91 -3.17 -3.89
N MET A 149 24.59 -3.06 -5.18
CA MET A 149 23.96 -1.86 -5.73
C MET A 149 22.55 -1.70 -5.14
N THR A 150 22.23 -0.50 -4.69
CA THR A 150 20.90 -0.13 -4.18
C THR A 150 20.23 0.88 -5.10
N TYR A 151 18.92 0.99 -4.96
CA TYR A 151 18.11 2.02 -5.59
C TYR A 151 17.28 2.76 -4.54
N SER A 152 16.94 4.00 -4.85
CA SER A 152 15.93 4.79 -4.15
C SER A 152 15.05 5.47 -5.19
N ILE A 153 13.74 5.38 -5.01
CA ILE A 153 12.75 5.99 -5.90
C ILE A 153 11.73 6.80 -5.09
N LYS A 154 11.42 7.99 -5.60
CA LYS A 154 10.35 8.84 -5.10
C LYS A 154 9.25 8.98 -6.14
N LEU A 155 8.02 8.76 -5.70
CA LEU A 155 6.81 8.85 -6.48
C LEU A 155 5.90 9.93 -5.89
N ASP A 156 5.63 10.99 -6.65
CA ASP A 156 4.72 12.04 -6.21
C ASP A 156 3.33 11.81 -6.80
N GLY A 157 2.32 11.83 -5.93
CA GLY A 157 0.96 11.45 -6.24
C GLY A 157 0.27 12.43 -7.18
N MET A 158 -0.24 11.91 -8.30
CA MET A 158 -1.08 12.63 -9.24
C MET A 158 -2.56 12.31 -8.97
N GLY A 159 -3.17 13.08 -8.08
CA GLY A 159 -4.58 12.92 -7.70
C GLY A 159 -4.76 12.11 -6.42
N ALA A 160 -5.91 11.44 -6.28
CA ALA A 160 -6.26 10.76 -5.02
C ALA A 160 -5.55 9.41 -4.87
N LEU A 161 -4.95 9.18 -3.69
CA LEU A 161 -4.60 7.83 -3.24
C LEU A 161 -5.88 7.12 -2.81
N VAL A 162 -6.22 6.05 -3.52
CA VAL A 162 -7.43 5.28 -3.32
C VAL A 162 -7.17 4.15 -2.35
N ASP A 163 -7.95 4.08 -1.28
CA ASP A 163 -8.00 2.92 -0.39
C ASP A 163 -8.69 1.75 -1.12
N LEU A 164 -8.01 0.60 -1.15
CA LEU A 164 -8.44 -0.62 -1.84
C LEU A 164 -8.93 -1.69 -0.86
N GLU A 165 -8.83 -1.46 0.46
CA GLU A 165 -9.31 -2.43 1.44
C GLU A 165 -10.82 -2.64 1.29
N GLY A 166 -11.21 -3.92 1.15
CA GLY A 166 -12.62 -4.31 0.98
C GLY A 166 -13.21 -4.04 -0.40
N LYS A 167 -12.41 -3.62 -1.39
CA LYS A 167 -12.88 -3.47 -2.78
C LYS A 167 -12.67 -4.75 -3.59
N GLU A 168 -13.76 -5.43 -3.92
CA GLU A 168 -13.78 -6.66 -4.73
C GLU A 168 -13.21 -6.46 -6.15
N GLU A 169 -13.14 -5.23 -6.67
CA GLU A 169 -12.56 -4.93 -7.98
C GLU A 169 -11.01 -4.98 -7.99
N ALA A 170 -10.37 -4.90 -6.81
CA ALA A 170 -8.93 -4.67 -6.68
C ALA A 170 -8.10 -5.96 -6.65
N ASN A 171 -8.43 -6.95 -7.49
CA ASN A 171 -7.89 -8.32 -7.37
C ASN A 171 -6.60 -8.60 -8.16
N LYS A 172 -6.15 -7.68 -9.02
CA LYS A 172 -4.92 -7.91 -9.82
C LYS A 172 -3.68 -8.00 -8.91
N LEU A 173 -2.95 -9.11 -8.99
CA LEU A 173 -1.71 -9.37 -8.26
C LEU A 173 -0.50 -9.23 -9.20
N PRO A 174 0.68 -8.86 -8.67
CA PRO A 174 1.87 -8.75 -9.49
C PRO A 174 2.32 -10.10 -10.06
N GLU A 175 2.81 -10.12 -11.30
CA GLU A 175 3.41 -11.32 -11.91
C GLU A 175 4.65 -11.75 -11.09
N GLY A 176 4.79 -13.05 -10.82
CA GLY A 176 5.93 -13.58 -10.07
C GLY A 176 5.79 -13.56 -8.53
N ALA A 177 4.65 -13.09 -8.00
CA ALA A 177 4.27 -13.18 -6.59
C ALA A 177 4.19 -14.65 -6.11
N LYS A 178 5.29 -15.19 -5.57
CA LYS A 178 5.28 -16.44 -4.79
C LYS A 178 5.04 -16.14 -3.31
#